data_AF-A0A7C9AYI9-F1
#
_entry.id   AF-A0A7C9AYI9-F1
#
_cell.length_a   1.000
_cell.length_b   1.000
_cell.length_c   1.000
_cell.angle_alpha   90.00
_cell.angle_beta   90.00
_cell.angle_gamma   90.00
#
_symmetry.space_group_name_H-M   'P 1'
#
loop_
_entity.id
_entity.type
_entity.pdbx_description
1 polymer ?
#
loop_
_entity_poly.entity_id
_entity_poly.type
_entity_poly.pdbx_seq_one_letter_code
_entity_poly.pdbx_strand_id
1 'polypeptide(L)'
;MDIKLLFAADNPPLSVIAAAKVAGVPLSFDPSLPSGSAPLFVFSNGMKLHGAYVLLRYVGRIASHSNFYGKDPLESGQIDEWLEYLPIFDKGSEFEAGCSYLDSYLLTNTFLVGHEVSIADICLLSALAGSDLNTQYILSAVHK
;
A
#
# COMPACT_ATOMS: atom_id res chain seq x y z
N MET A 1 -15.10 11.49 -7.98
CA MET A 1 -15.40 11.65 -6.55
C MET A 1 -14.13 12.16 -5.91
N ASP A 2 -14.15 13.34 -5.32
CA ASP A 2 -12.94 13.90 -4.72
C ASP A 2 -12.67 13.25 -3.36
N ILE A 3 -11.40 12.87 -3.17
CA ILE A 3 -10.91 12.19 -1.98
C ILE A 3 -9.77 13.01 -1.40
N LYS A 4 -9.86 13.33 -0.11
CA LYS A 4 -8.79 13.98 0.66
C LYS A 4 -8.15 12.96 1.59
N LEU A 5 -6.84 12.78 1.49
CA LEU A 5 -6.03 11.95 2.36
C LEU A 5 -5.46 12.80 3.49
N LEU A 6 -5.95 12.57 4.71
CA LEU A 6 -5.41 13.19 5.93
C LEU A 6 -4.44 12.21 6.60
N PHE A 7 -3.29 12.69 7.02
CA PHE A 7 -2.26 11.89 7.69
C PHE A 7 -1.38 12.75 8.61
N ALA A 8 -0.62 12.10 9.49
CA ALA A 8 0.37 12.76 10.33
C ALA A 8 1.65 13.00 9.53
N ALA A 9 2.16 14.23 9.52
CA ALA A 9 3.28 14.63 8.67
C ALA A 9 4.58 13.81 8.91
N ASP A 10 4.75 13.30 10.13
CA ASP A 10 5.88 12.48 10.57
C ASP A 10 5.71 10.98 10.25
N ASN A 11 4.53 10.56 9.81
CA ASN A 11 4.26 9.18 9.41
C ASN A 11 3.32 9.13 8.18
N PRO A 12 3.81 9.55 6.99
CA PRO A 12 3.02 9.51 5.77
C PRO A 12 2.70 8.06 5.36
N PRO A 13 1.45 7.74 4.95
CA PRO A 13 1.08 6.40 4.51
C PRO A 13 1.60 6.13 3.10
N LEU A 14 2.89 5.82 2.99
CA LEU A 14 3.61 5.69 1.71
C LEU A 14 2.94 4.70 0.76
N SER A 15 2.45 3.57 1.27
CA SER A 15 1.75 2.56 0.45
C SER A 15 0.48 3.10 -0.20
N VAL A 16 -0.33 3.88 0.53
CA VAL A 16 -1.55 4.51 0.01
C VAL A 16 -1.22 5.56 -1.05
N ILE A 17 -0.21 6.40 -0.79
CA ILE A 17 0.23 7.46 -1.70
C ILE A 17 0.79 6.85 -3.00
N ALA A 18 1.66 5.85 -2.88
CA ALA A 18 2.27 5.17 -4.01
C ALA A 18 1.21 4.44 -4.85
N ALA A 19 0.31 3.68 -4.21
CA ALA A 19 -0.77 2.98 -4.90
C ALA A 19 -1.67 3.95 -5.66
N ALA A 20 -2.08 5.05 -5.03
CA ALA A 20 -2.94 6.03 -5.68
C ALA A 20 -2.27 6.65 -6.91
N LYS A 21 -0.96 6.94 -6.83
CA LYS A 21 -0.21 7.48 -7.96
C LYS A 21 -0.07 6.47 -9.11
N VAL A 22 0.26 5.21 -8.80
CA VAL A 22 0.36 4.13 -9.80
C VAL A 22 -0.99 3.86 -10.47
N ALA A 23 -2.08 3.85 -9.69
CA ALA A 23 -3.42 3.61 -10.19
C ALA A 23 -4.07 4.83 -10.88
N GLY A 24 -3.40 6.00 -10.90
CA GLY A 24 -3.97 7.24 -11.42
C GLY A 24 -5.19 7.74 -10.62
N VAL A 25 -5.31 7.37 -9.34
CA VAL A 25 -6.39 7.81 -8.46
C VAL A 25 -6.08 9.23 -7.96
N PRO A 26 -6.91 10.24 -8.28
CA PRO A 26 -6.66 11.61 -7.87
C PRO A 26 -6.91 11.77 -6.37
N LEU A 27 -5.87 12.15 -5.62
CA LEU A 27 -5.95 12.46 -4.19
C LEU A 27 -5.47 13.89 -3.94
N SER A 28 -6.13 14.55 -2.98
CA SER A 28 -5.58 15.75 -2.32
C SER A 28 -4.97 15.36 -0.98
N PHE A 29 -3.86 15.99 -0.61
CA PHE A 29 -3.09 15.65 0.59
C PHE A 29 -3.27 16.69 1.70
N ASP A 30 -3.41 16.22 2.93
CA ASP A 30 -3.56 17.06 4.12
C ASP A 30 -2.74 16.49 5.29
N PRO A 31 -1.48 16.94 5.46
CA PRO A 31 -0.56 16.43 6.48
C PRO A 31 -0.79 17.10 7.85
N SER A 32 -2.03 17.33 8.26
CA SER A 32 -2.37 18.09 9.48
C SER A 32 -2.76 17.24 10.68
N LEU A 33 -2.81 15.91 10.57
CA LEU A 33 -3.18 15.08 11.72
C LEU A 33 -2.06 15.10 12.79
N PRO A 34 -2.42 15.00 14.08
CA PRO A 34 -1.43 14.82 15.14
C PRO A 34 -0.56 13.58 14.93
N SER A 35 0.69 13.63 15.39
CA SER A 35 1.60 12.47 15.43
C SER A 35 0.91 11.24 16.06
N GLY A 36 1.16 10.07 15.48
CA GLY A 36 0.53 8.80 15.89
C GLY A 36 -0.91 8.60 15.41
N SER A 37 -1.52 9.57 14.74
CA SER A 37 -2.86 9.41 14.17
C SER A 37 -2.84 8.45 12.98
N ALA A 38 -3.83 7.55 12.92
CA ALA A 38 -4.06 6.75 11.72
C ALA A 38 -4.52 7.63 10.56
N PRO A 39 -4.07 7.38 9.31
CA PRO A 39 -4.52 8.13 8.16
C PRO A 39 -6.00 7.87 7.88
N LEU A 40 -6.67 8.83 7.23
CA LEU A 40 -8.05 8.64 6.78
C LEU A 40 -8.34 9.31 5.44
N PHE A 41 -9.28 8.72 4.70
CA PHE A 41 -9.92 9.39 3.57
C PHE A 41 -11.14 10.16 4.05
N VAL A 42 -11.30 11.38 3.52
CA VAL A 42 -12.53 12.16 3.59
C VAL A 42 -13.06 12.32 2.19
N PHE A 43 -14.29 11.87 1.97
CA PHE A 43 -14.97 11.97 0.69
C PHE A 43 -15.76 13.27 0.61
N SER A 44 -15.99 13.75 -0.62
CA SER A 44 -16.85 14.92 -0.89
C SER A 44 -18.26 14.85 -0.28
N ASN A 45 -18.79 13.65 -0.01
CA ASN A 45 -20.08 13.44 0.66
C ASN A 45 -19.99 13.40 2.21
N GLY A 46 -18.82 13.70 2.78
CA GLY A 46 -18.58 13.70 4.23
C GLY A 46 -18.29 12.33 4.85
N MET A 47 -18.40 11.23 4.08
CA MET A 47 -18.02 9.90 4.55
C MET A 47 -16.51 9.81 4.81
N LYS A 48 -16.11 8.86 5.65
CA LYS A 48 -14.71 8.63 6.02
C LYS A 48 -14.35 7.15 6.03
N LEU A 49 -13.10 6.85 5.68
CA LEU A 49 -12.46 5.55 5.90
C LEU A 49 -11.18 5.77 6.69
N HIS A 50 -10.84 4.86 7.60
CA HIS A 50 -9.73 5.03 8.54
C HIS A 50 -8.75 3.86 8.47
N GLY A 51 -7.46 4.14 8.60
CA GLY A 51 -6.39 3.15 8.67
C GLY A 51 -5.76 2.83 7.32
N ALA A 52 -4.43 2.80 7.27
CA ALA A 52 -3.65 2.70 6.03
C ALA A 52 -4.08 1.53 5.14
N TYR A 53 -4.25 0.33 5.70
CA TYR A 53 -4.66 -0.85 4.94
C TYR A 53 -6.10 -0.79 4.42
N VAL A 54 -7.01 -0.11 5.12
CA VAL A 54 -8.37 0.13 4.61
C VAL A 54 -8.33 1.09 3.42
N LEU A 55 -7.53 2.15 3.53
CA LEU A 55 -7.36 3.12 2.45
C LEU A 55 -6.69 2.48 1.23
N LEU A 56 -5.67 1.65 1.45
CA LEU A 56 -4.96 0.94 0.39
C LEU A 56 -5.88 -0.02 -0.38
N ARG A 57 -6.70 -0.80 0.34
CA ARG A 57 -7.75 -1.64 -0.27
C ARG A 57 -8.77 -0.82 -1.05
N TYR A 58 -9.17 0.35 -0.54
CA TYR A 58 -10.06 1.24 -1.27
C TYR A 58 -9.44 1.68 -2.60
N VAL A 59 -8.19 2.15 -2.58
CA VAL A 59 -7.44 2.52 -3.80
C VAL A 59 -7.39 1.35 -4.79
N GLY A 60 -7.03 0.14 -4.32
CA GLY A 60 -6.98 -1.05 -5.16
C GLY A 60 -8.32 -1.37 -5.83
N ARG A 61 -9.44 -1.22 -5.11
CA ARG A 61 -10.79 -1.52 -5.62
C ARG A 61 -11.31 -0.49 -6.62
N ILE A 62 -10.87 0.76 -6.54
CA ILE A 62 -11.30 1.83 -7.47
C ILE A 62 -10.35 2.02 -8.65
N ALA A 63 -9.23 1.29 -8.69
CA ALA A 63 -8.29 1.30 -9.80
C ALA A 63 -8.92 0.63 -11.04
N SER A 64 -9.59 1.44 -11.87
CA SER A 64 -10.43 0.97 -12.98
C SER A 64 -9.70 0.34 -14.17
N HIS A 65 -8.35 0.32 -14.15
CA HIS A 65 -7.53 -0.13 -15.29
C HIS A 65 -6.50 -1.21 -14.93
N SER A 66 -6.56 -1.77 -13.72
CA SER A 66 -5.62 -2.81 -13.29
C SER A 66 -6.29 -3.80 -12.34
N ASN A 67 -5.79 -5.05 -12.31
CA ASN A 67 -6.15 -6.03 -11.30
C ASN A 67 -5.45 -5.73 -9.96
N PHE A 68 -5.40 -4.45 -9.57
CA PHE A 68 -4.58 -4.00 -8.45
C PHE A 68 -5.02 -4.59 -7.11
N TYR A 69 -6.27 -5.05 -7.06
CA TYR A 69 -6.85 -5.78 -5.93
C TYR A 69 -7.24 -7.23 -6.30
N GLY A 70 -6.55 -7.81 -7.29
CA GLY A 70 -6.79 -9.17 -7.78
C GLY A 70 -7.88 -9.22 -8.85
N LYS A 71 -7.80 -10.20 -9.76
CA LYS A 71 -8.77 -10.38 -10.84
C LYS A 71 -10.01 -11.20 -10.43
N ASP A 72 -9.91 -11.93 -9.34
CA ASP A 72 -10.93 -12.82 -8.81
C ASP A 72 -10.89 -12.88 -7.27
N PRO A 73 -11.89 -13.48 -6.61
CA PRO A 73 -11.94 -13.54 -5.15
C PRO A 73 -10.76 -14.27 -4.50
N LEU A 74 -10.12 -15.20 -5.21
CA LEU A 74 -8.97 -15.92 -4.69
C LEU A 74 -7.74 -15.00 -4.64
N GLU A 75 -7.44 -14.29 -5.73
CA GLU A 75 -6.35 -13.32 -5.76
C GLU A 75 -6.59 -12.17 -4.78
N SER A 76 -7.82 -11.65 -4.67
CA SER A 76 -8.15 -10.65 -3.64
C SER A 76 -7.88 -11.17 -2.22
N GLY A 77 -8.20 -12.44 -1.95
CA GLY A 77 -7.93 -13.07 -0.66
C GLY A 77 -6.43 -13.23 -0.36
N GLN A 78 -5.63 -13.61 -1.37
CA GLN A 78 -4.17 -13.68 -1.23
C GLN A 78 -3.55 -12.29 -1.01
N ILE A 79 -4.08 -11.26 -1.66
CA ILE A 79 -3.68 -9.88 -1.39
C ILE A 79 -3.97 -9.50 0.06
N ASP A 80 -5.16 -9.86 0.56
CA ASP A 80 -5.53 -9.59 1.95
C ASP A 80 -4.60 -10.32 2.94
N GLU A 81 -4.25 -11.58 2.66
CA GLU A 81 -3.27 -12.36 3.43
C GLU A 81 -1.90 -11.65 3.50
N TRP A 82 -1.38 -11.19 2.36
CA TRP A 82 -0.14 -10.43 2.34
C TRP A 82 -0.23 -9.13 3.15
N LEU A 83 -1.35 -8.39 3.06
CA LEU A 83 -1.51 -7.16 3.85
C LEU A 83 -1.62 -7.40 5.36
N GLU A 84 -2.00 -8.60 5.79
CA GLU A 84 -1.96 -9.02 7.20
C GLU A 84 -0.55 -9.43 7.64
N TYR A 85 0.25 -10.00 6.73
CA TYR A 85 1.60 -10.46 6.98
C TYR A 85 2.64 -9.33 6.97
N LEU A 86 2.61 -8.44 5.98
CA LEU A 86 3.61 -7.38 5.79
C LEU A 86 3.84 -6.43 7.00
N PRO A 87 2.88 -6.15 7.90
CA PRO A 87 3.16 -5.37 9.11
C PRO A 87 4.24 -5.95 10.03
N ILE A 88 4.58 -7.26 9.92
CA ILE A 88 5.67 -7.86 10.72
C ILE A 88 7.04 -7.22 10.41
N PHE A 89 7.21 -6.61 9.23
CA PHE A 89 8.45 -5.93 8.86
C PHE A 89 8.72 -4.68 9.70
N ASP A 90 7.71 -4.16 10.40
CA ASP A 90 7.84 -2.95 11.20
C ASP A 90 8.36 -3.20 12.63
N LYS A 91 8.51 -4.47 13.10
CA LYS A 91 8.82 -4.76 14.52
C LYS A 91 9.70 -6.00 14.78
N GLY A 92 10.87 -5.76 15.39
CA GLY A 92 11.53 -6.70 16.32
C GLY A 92 12.21 -7.93 15.71
N SER A 93 12.32 -9.00 16.50
CA SER A 93 13.06 -10.24 16.19
C SER A 93 12.49 -11.05 15.03
N GLU A 94 11.30 -10.68 14.53
CA GLU A 94 10.60 -11.39 13.45
C GLU A 94 10.98 -10.84 12.07
N PHE A 95 11.64 -9.68 12.00
CA PHE A 95 12.06 -9.05 10.74
C PHE A 95 12.95 -9.98 9.89
N GLU A 96 13.97 -10.59 10.49
CA GLU A 96 14.89 -11.50 9.78
C GLU A 96 14.17 -12.73 9.23
N ALA A 97 13.22 -13.27 10.00
CA ALA A 97 12.39 -14.41 9.58
C ALA A 97 11.45 -14.02 8.43
N GLY A 98 10.81 -12.86 8.52
CA GLY A 98 9.98 -12.30 7.46
C GLY A 98 10.77 -12.07 6.17
N CYS A 99 11.98 -11.51 6.28
CA CYS A 99 12.85 -11.26 5.13
C CYS A 99 13.31 -12.58 4.49
N SER A 100 13.64 -13.59 5.30
CA SER A 100 14.01 -14.92 4.81
C SER A 100 12.87 -15.62 4.07
N TYR A 101 11.64 -15.46 4.57
CA TYR A 101 10.45 -15.98 3.93
C TYR A 101 10.18 -15.28 2.58
N LEU A 102 10.22 -13.94 2.55
CA LEU A 102 10.05 -13.17 1.32
C LEU A 102 11.12 -13.48 0.28
N ASP A 103 12.39 -13.56 0.68
CA ASP A 103 13.51 -13.88 -0.21
C ASP A 103 13.27 -15.24 -0.88
N SER A 104 12.91 -16.25 -0.08
CA SER A 104 12.58 -17.59 -0.57
C SER A 104 11.35 -17.58 -1.50
N TYR A 105 10.32 -16.79 -1.17
CA TYR A 105 9.11 -16.66 -1.97
C TYR A 105 9.39 -16.01 -3.34
N LEU A 106 10.19 -14.94 -3.36
CA LEU A 106 10.51 -14.17 -4.57
C LEU A 106 11.53 -14.86 -5.49
N LEU A 107 12.22 -15.91 -5.03
CA LEU A 107 13.03 -16.76 -5.92
C LEU A 107 12.20 -17.46 -7.01
N THR A 108 10.92 -17.72 -6.75
CA THR A 108 10.02 -18.44 -7.67
C THR A 108 8.86 -17.58 -8.16
N ASN A 109 8.68 -16.37 -7.62
CA ASN A 109 7.59 -15.47 -7.96
C ASN A 109 8.09 -14.07 -8.27
N THR A 110 7.61 -13.48 -9.35
CA THR A 110 7.93 -12.08 -9.71
C THR A 110 7.04 -11.08 -8.98
N PHE A 111 5.81 -11.46 -8.68
CA PHE A 111 4.81 -10.66 -7.96
C PHE A 111 4.32 -11.43 -6.75
N LEU A 112 3.84 -10.73 -5.72
CA LEU A 112 3.31 -11.36 -4.52
C LEU A 112 2.01 -12.14 -4.79
N VAL A 113 1.22 -11.73 -5.78
CA VAL A 113 -0.03 -12.40 -6.16
C VAL A 113 -0.19 -12.38 -7.68
N GLY A 114 -0.51 -13.55 -8.24
CA GLY A 114 -0.80 -13.69 -9.66
C GLY A 114 0.41 -13.37 -10.56
N HIS A 115 0.19 -12.55 -11.59
CA HIS A 115 1.18 -12.26 -12.63
C HIS A 115 1.28 -10.77 -12.99
N GLU A 116 0.76 -9.89 -12.12
CA GLU A 116 0.73 -8.45 -12.33
C GLU A 116 0.99 -7.72 -10.99
N VAL A 117 1.41 -6.45 -11.05
CA VAL A 117 1.59 -5.63 -9.85
C VAL A 117 0.25 -5.43 -9.14
N SER A 118 0.21 -5.71 -7.85
CA SER A 118 -0.93 -5.53 -6.96
C SER A 118 -0.63 -4.53 -5.85
N ILE A 119 -1.64 -4.15 -5.05
CA ILE A 119 -1.41 -3.36 -3.84
C ILE A 119 -0.54 -4.09 -2.79
N ALA A 120 -0.44 -5.43 -2.85
CA ALA A 120 0.46 -6.17 -1.97
C ALA A 120 1.93 -5.82 -2.29
N ASP A 121 2.29 -5.80 -3.58
CA ASP A 121 3.64 -5.44 -4.04
C ASP A 121 3.99 -4.00 -3.66
N ILE A 122 3.04 -3.07 -3.85
CA ILE A 122 3.22 -1.67 -3.42
C ILE A 122 3.38 -1.55 -1.91
N CYS A 123 2.63 -2.33 -1.14
CA CYS A 123 2.73 -2.35 0.32
C CYS A 123 4.11 -2.83 0.76
N LEU A 124 4.60 -3.94 0.17
CA LEU A 124 5.92 -4.49 0.47
C LEU A 124 7.03 -3.49 0.12
N LEU A 125 6.99 -2.93 -1.09
CA LEU A 125 7.98 -1.93 -1.53
C LEU A 125 7.99 -0.71 -0.61
N SER A 126 6.82 -0.26 -0.15
CA SER A 126 6.71 0.87 0.77
C SER A 126 7.23 0.55 2.17
N ALA A 127 7.05 -0.69 2.64
CA ALA A 127 7.62 -1.14 3.90
C ALA A 127 9.15 -1.23 3.84
N LEU A 128 9.70 -1.76 2.74
CA LEU A 128 11.15 -1.89 2.54
C LEU A 128 11.86 -0.56 2.28
N ALA A 129 11.16 0.39 1.64
CA ALA A 129 11.70 1.71 1.33
C ALA A 129 12.08 2.51 2.59
N GLY A 130 11.46 2.22 3.75
CA GLY A 130 11.62 3.00 4.95
C GLY A 130 11.20 4.46 4.78
N SER A 131 11.33 5.27 5.84
CA SER A 131 11.00 6.70 5.82
C SER A 131 11.93 7.54 4.94
N ASP A 132 13.04 6.98 4.47
CA ASP A 132 14.13 7.72 3.81
C ASP A 132 14.06 7.71 2.27
N LEU A 133 13.21 6.87 1.66
CA LEU A 133 13.08 6.83 0.21
C LEU A 133 12.03 7.83 -0.31
N ASN A 134 12.52 8.78 -1.11
CA ASN A 134 11.68 9.69 -1.89
C ASN A 134 10.76 8.89 -2.83
N THR A 135 9.46 9.21 -2.84
CA THR A 135 8.40 8.55 -3.63
C THR A 135 8.76 8.36 -5.12
N GLN A 136 9.67 9.18 -5.65
CA GLN A 136 10.23 9.06 -6.99
C GLN A 136 10.92 7.69 -7.25
N TYR A 137 11.60 7.11 -6.25
CA TYR A 137 12.29 5.81 -6.38
C TYR A 137 11.32 4.64 -6.49
N ILE A 138 10.26 4.63 -5.66
CA ILE A 138 9.21 3.60 -5.71
C ILE A 138 8.56 3.55 -7.10
N LEU A 139 8.31 4.72 -7.69
CA LEU A 139 7.73 4.81 -9.04
C LEU A 139 8.66 4.30 -10.14
N SER A 140 9.97 4.48 -9.98
CA SER A 140 10.95 3.97 -10.96
C SER A 140 11.09 2.44 -10.92
N ALA A 141 10.77 1.81 -9.79
CA ALA A 141 10.82 0.36 -9.62
C ALA A 141 9.59 -0.35 -10.19
N VAL A 142 8.43 0.31 -10.22
CA VAL A 142 7.16 -0.24 -10.73
C VAL A 142 7.04 -0.15 -12.26
N HIS A 143 7.89 0.65 -12.92
CA HIS A 143 7.84 0.89 -14.38
C HIS A 143 8.99 0.25 -15.19
N LYS A 144 9.70 -0.74 -14.63
CA LYS A 144 10.67 -1.57 -15.37
C LYS A 144 10.12 -2.96 -15.59
#